data_AF-A0A7S2BF21-F1
#
_entry.id   AF-A0A7S2BF21-F1
#
_cell.length_a   1.000
_cell.length_b   1.000
_cell.length_c   1.000
_cell.angle_alpha   90.00
_cell.angle_beta   90.00
_cell.angle_gamma   90.00
#
_symmetry.space_group_name_H-M   'P 1'
#
loop_
_entity.id
_entity.type
_entity.pdbx_description
1 polymer ?
#
loop_
_entity_poly.entity_id
_entity_poly.type
_entity_poly.pdbx_seq_one_letter_code
_entity_poly.pdbx_strand_id
1 'polypeptide(L)'
;ADVKLAQARSVADTVLKVHSNAPLIVFGADLNSTLDSDVVAEFHQRSFIDSYAAVRDSSTCENKFVTNVTPDFTEAIDHLYLRGHGARVEHVLELPHATHPDVSGGLPNWLWPS
;
A
#
# COMPACT_ATOMS: atom_id res chain seq x y z
N ALA A 1 2.26 20.01 11.93
CA ALA A 1 2.45 19.11 10.77
C ALA A 1 2.21 17.69 11.25
N ASP A 2 1.47 16.89 10.49
CA ASP A 2 1.19 15.50 10.83
C ASP A 2 2.51 14.69 10.88
N VAL A 3 2.72 13.94 11.97
CA VAL A 3 3.95 13.17 12.22
C VAL A 3 4.15 12.13 11.12
N LYS A 4 3.08 11.47 10.66
CA LYS A 4 3.16 10.45 9.59
C LYS A 4 3.60 11.06 8.27
N LEU A 5 3.10 12.25 7.94
CA LEU A 5 3.50 12.96 6.72
C LEU A 5 4.97 13.41 6.78
N ALA A 6 5.44 13.88 7.94
CA ALA A 6 6.85 14.22 8.13
C ALA A 6 7.75 12.98 8.00
N GLN A 7 7.32 11.83 8.53
CA GLN A 7 8.01 10.55 8.37
C GLN A 7 8.04 10.09 6.92
N ALA A 8 6.92 10.15 6.20
CA ALA A 8 6.83 9.78 4.79
C ALA A 8 7.79 10.60 3.92
N ARG A 9 7.83 11.92 4.13
CA ARG A 9 8.80 12.81 3.47
C ARG A 9 10.24 12.38 3.72
N SER A 10 10.60 12.18 4.99
CA SER A 10 11.94 11.78 5.40
C SER A 10 12.35 10.44 4.78
N VAL A 11 11.44 9.45 4.77
CA VAL A 11 11.68 8.13 4.16
C VAL A 11 11.86 8.28 2.66
N ALA A 12 10.96 8.99 1.97
CA ALA A 12 11.05 9.15 0.53
C ALA A 12 12.32 9.91 0.11
N ASP A 13 12.69 10.98 0.81
CA ASP A 13 13.95 11.69 0.61
C ASP A 13 15.16 10.77 0.80
N THR A 14 15.15 9.96 1.85
CA THR A 14 16.24 9.03 2.16
C THR A 14 16.37 7.95 1.09
N VAL A 15 15.26 7.31 0.70
CA VAL A 15 15.24 6.28 -0.34
C VAL A 15 15.76 6.85 -1.66
N LEU A 16 15.28 8.02 -2.07
CA LEU A 16 15.71 8.66 -3.32
C LEU A 16 17.18 9.08 -3.28
N LYS A 17 17.68 9.53 -2.12
CA LYS A 17 19.08 9.90 -1.95
C LYS A 17 20.00 8.67 -2.02
N VAL A 18 19.69 7.64 -1.23
CA VAL A 18 20.51 6.41 -1.09
C VAL A 18 20.48 5.59 -2.38
N HIS A 19 19.31 5.49 -3.02
CA HIS A 19 19.09 4.68 -4.21
C HIS A 19 18.96 5.52 -5.49
N SER A 20 19.58 6.71 -5.52
CA SER A 20 19.49 7.66 -6.64
C SER A 20 19.90 7.09 -7.99
N ASN A 21 20.82 6.11 -8.00
CA ASN A 21 21.30 5.43 -9.20
C ASN A 21 20.70 4.03 -9.39
N ALA A 22 19.75 3.62 -8.55
CA ALA A 22 19.12 2.30 -8.68
C ALA A 22 18.21 2.29 -9.92
N PRO A 23 18.32 1.29 -10.81
CA PRO A 23 17.48 1.19 -11.99
C PRO A 23 16.01 0.91 -11.63
N LEU A 24 15.78 0.31 -10.47
CA LEU A 24 14.48 0.01 -9.89
C LEU A 24 14.57 0.11 -8.36
N ILE A 25 13.57 0.75 -7.77
CA ILE A 25 13.33 0.81 -6.34
C ILE A 25 11.99 0.13 -6.09
N VAL A 26 11.98 -0.86 -5.19
CA VAL A 26 10.77 -1.46 -4.64
C VAL A 26 10.83 -1.30 -3.14
N PHE A 27 9.79 -0.75 -2.52
CA PHE A 27 9.70 -0.68 -1.08
C PHE A 27 8.29 -1.01 -0.60
N GLY A 28 8.20 -1.82 0.45
CA GLY A 28 6.94 -2.15 1.13
C GLY A 28 6.90 -1.52 2.52
N ALA A 29 5.74 -1.03 2.94
CA ALA A 29 5.57 -0.44 4.27
C ALA A 29 4.14 -0.55 4.77
N ASP A 30 3.98 -0.85 6.06
CA ASP A 30 2.79 -0.50 6.83
C ASP A 30 2.87 1.01 7.14
N LEU A 31 2.04 1.80 6.47
CA LEU A 31 1.99 3.24 6.65
C LEU A 31 0.96 3.67 7.70
N ASN A 32 0.12 2.75 8.18
CA ASN A 32 -1.05 3.06 9.00
C ASN A 32 -1.88 4.22 8.40
N SER A 33 -1.96 4.31 7.08
CA SER A 33 -2.54 5.44 6.34
C SER A 33 -3.28 4.92 5.12
N THR A 34 -4.50 5.39 4.89
CA THR A 34 -5.32 4.91 3.77
C THR A 34 -4.85 5.48 2.43
N LEU A 35 -5.30 4.88 1.32
CA LEU A 35 -4.95 5.28 -0.06
C LEU A 35 -5.21 6.77 -0.36
N ASP A 36 -6.24 7.36 0.25
CA ASP A 36 -6.63 8.75 0.02
C ASP A 36 -5.94 9.73 0.98
N SER A 37 -4.97 9.27 1.78
CA SER A 37 -4.24 10.10 2.74
C SER A 37 -3.12 10.93 2.10
N ASP A 38 -2.78 12.05 2.75
CA ASP A 38 -1.63 12.89 2.37
C ASP A 38 -0.30 12.11 2.41
N VAL A 39 -0.22 11.07 3.24
CA VAL A 39 0.94 10.19 3.39
C VAL A 39 1.18 9.41 2.09
N VAL A 40 0.14 8.78 1.55
CA VAL A 40 0.22 8.04 0.28
C VAL A 40 0.42 9.01 -0.90
N ALA A 41 -0.26 10.16 -0.87
CA ALA A 41 -0.10 11.20 -1.89
C ALA A 41 1.35 11.71 -1.99
N GLU A 42 2.08 11.83 -0.87
CA GLU A 42 3.49 12.24 -0.86
C GLU A 42 4.38 11.26 -1.67
N PHE A 43 4.14 9.95 -1.58
CA PHE A 43 4.90 8.98 -2.37
C PHE A 43 4.55 9.07 -3.87
N HIS A 44 3.27 9.24 -4.21
CA HIS A 44 2.84 9.46 -5.59
C HIS A 44 3.46 10.72 -6.22
N GLN A 45 3.52 11.82 -5.48
CA GLN A 45 4.16 13.07 -5.93
C GLN A 45 5.64 12.89 -6.28
N ARG A 46 6.29 11.88 -5.70
CA ARG A 46 7.71 11.54 -5.93
C ARG A 46 7.90 10.45 -6.99
N SER A 47 6.87 10.19 -7.78
CA SER A 47 6.84 9.19 -8.86
C SER A 47 7.03 7.76 -8.38
N PHE A 48 6.66 7.47 -7.14
CA PHE A 48 6.42 6.08 -6.75
C PHE A 48 5.04 5.66 -7.25
N ILE A 49 4.99 4.49 -7.87
CA ILE A 49 3.78 3.82 -8.30
C ILE A 49 3.37 2.90 -7.15
N ASP A 50 2.24 3.17 -6.52
CA ASP A 50 1.65 2.22 -5.58
C ASP A 50 1.02 1.05 -6.36
N SER A 51 1.36 -0.17 -5.96
CA SER A 51 0.92 -1.38 -6.66
C SER A 51 -0.59 -1.57 -6.66
N TYR A 52 -1.29 -1.08 -5.64
CA TYR A 52 -2.74 -1.15 -5.53
C TYR A 52 -3.41 -0.04 -6.34
N ALA A 53 -2.88 1.18 -6.30
CA ALA A 53 -3.34 2.27 -7.15
C ALA A 53 -3.24 1.90 -8.65
N ALA A 54 -2.21 1.15 -9.04
CA ALA A 54 -2.02 0.70 -10.41
C ALA A 54 -3.08 -0.31 -10.89
N VAL A 55 -3.74 -1.04 -9.98
CA VAL A 55 -4.74 -2.08 -10.34
C VAL A 55 -6.17 -1.63 -10.06
N ARG A 56 -6.39 -0.62 -9.21
CA ARG A 56 -7.70 -0.02 -8.92
C ARG A 56 -8.41 0.52 -10.18
N ASP A 57 -7.66 0.89 -11.21
CA ASP A 57 -8.22 1.41 -12.47
C ASP A 57 -8.80 0.32 -13.40
N SER A 58 -8.68 -0.97 -13.03
CA SER A 58 -9.26 -2.11 -13.77
C SER A 58 -10.71 -2.44 -13.36
N SER A 59 -11.56 -1.42 -13.30
CA SER A 59 -13.01 -1.40 -13.56
C SER A 59 -13.94 -2.60 -13.28
N THR A 60 -13.70 -3.47 -12.28
CA THR A 60 -14.71 -4.49 -11.86
C THR A 60 -14.76 -4.85 -10.38
N CYS A 61 -13.81 -4.40 -9.54
CA CYS A 61 -13.82 -4.79 -8.14
C CYS A 61 -14.76 -3.90 -7.30
N GLU A 62 -16.02 -4.31 -7.17
CA GLU A 62 -16.91 -3.84 -6.09
C GLU A 62 -16.35 -4.13 -4.69
N ASN A 63 -15.25 -4.91 -4.61
CA ASN A 63 -14.57 -5.24 -3.38
C ASN A 63 -13.35 -4.36 -3.17
N LYS A 64 -13.43 -3.51 -2.14
CA LYS A 64 -12.29 -2.75 -1.63
C LYS A 64 -11.20 -3.72 -1.18
N PHE A 65 -10.01 -3.58 -1.76
CA PHE A 65 -8.80 -4.22 -1.27
C PHE A 65 -8.50 -3.71 0.15
N VAL A 66 -8.16 -4.62 1.07
CA VAL A 66 -7.83 -4.32 2.47
C VAL A 66 -6.60 -5.11 2.87
N THR A 67 -5.76 -4.53 3.71
CA THR A 67 -4.55 -5.18 4.25
C THR A 67 -4.62 -5.33 5.75
N ASN A 68 -5.45 -4.54 6.41
CA ASN A 68 -5.79 -4.66 7.81
C ASN A 68 -7.29 -4.89 7.96
N VAL A 69 -7.67 -5.97 8.66
CA VAL A 69 -9.06 -6.28 8.98
C VAL A 69 -9.18 -6.60 10.45
N THR A 70 -9.69 -5.65 11.24
CA THR A 70 -10.05 -5.86 12.65
C THR A 70 -11.52 -5.52 12.85
N PRO A 71 -12.15 -5.94 13.97
CA PRO A 71 -13.55 -5.61 14.26
C PRO A 71 -13.85 -4.10 14.20
N ASP A 72 -12.86 -3.26 14.52
CA ASP A 72 -13.04 -1.82 14.64
C ASP A 72 -12.46 -1.03 13.45
N PHE A 73 -11.63 -1.66 12.60
CA PHE A 73 -10.94 -0.96 11.52
C PHE A 73 -10.59 -1.89 10.36
N THR A 74 -11.13 -1.60 9.17
CA THR A 74 -10.94 -2.41 7.96
C THR A 74 -10.57 -1.50 6.79
N GLU A 75 -9.29 -1.42 6.47
CA GLU A 75 -8.75 -0.54 5.43
C GLU A 75 -7.46 -1.12 4.81
N ALA A 76 -7.05 -0.56 3.68
CA ALA A 76 -5.71 -0.76 3.13
C ALA A 76 -4.75 0.26 3.75
N ILE A 77 -3.78 -0.23 4.51
CA ILE A 77 -2.75 0.60 5.19
C ILE A 77 -1.32 0.15 4.89
N ASP A 78 -1.17 -1.04 4.29
CA ASP A 78 0.08 -1.58 3.82
C ASP A 78 0.18 -1.33 2.32
N HIS A 79 1.36 -0.92 1.88
CA HIS A 79 1.61 -0.48 0.51
C HIS A 79 2.89 -1.07 -0.02
N LEU A 80 2.88 -1.43 -1.31
CA LEU A 80 4.08 -1.80 -2.06
C LEU A 80 4.27 -0.81 -3.20
N TYR A 81 5.37 -0.08 -3.16
CA TYR A 81 5.70 0.99 -4.09
C TYR A 81 6.83 0.58 -5.03
N LEU A 82 6.72 1.03 -6.28
CA LEU A 82 7.69 0.79 -7.34
C LEU A 82 8.11 2.12 -7.96
N ARG A 83 9.40 2.31 -8.22
CA ARG A 83 9.93 3.45 -8.99
C ARG A 83 11.11 3.02 -9.83
N GLY A 84 11.02 3.20 -11.13
CA GLY A 84 12.07 2.86 -12.08
C GLY A 84 11.63 3.14 -13.51
N HIS A 85 12.59 3.34 -14.41
CA HIS A 85 12.25 3.59 -15.81
C HIS A 85 11.64 2.34 -16.45
N GLY A 86 10.40 2.44 -16.93
CA GLY A 86 9.66 1.31 -17.50
C GLY A 86 9.16 0.29 -16.47
N ALA A 87 9.28 0.60 -15.17
CA ALA A 87 8.68 -0.22 -14.13
C ALA A 87 7.16 -0.18 -14.25
N ARG A 88 6.54 -1.35 -14.23
CA ARG A 88 5.08 -1.50 -14.27
C ARG A 88 4.66 -2.66 -13.39
N VAL A 89 3.45 -2.58 -12.88
CA VAL A 89 2.79 -3.69 -12.19
C VAL A 89 2.11 -4.54 -13.25
N GLU A 90 2.50 -5.81 -13.37
CA GLU A 90 1.89 -6.72 -14.35
C GLU A 90 0.65 -7.41 -13.79
N HIS A 91 0.71 -7.79 -12.51
CA HIS A 91 -0.36 -8.49 -11.82
C HIS A 91 -0.25 -8.25 -10.30
N VAL A 92 -1.38 -8.19 -9.62
CA VAL A 92 -1.47 -8.18 -8.15
C VAL A 92 -2.21 -9.43 -7.73
N LEU A 93 -1.67 -10.16 -6.75
CA LEU A 93 -2.35 -11.32 -6.19
C LEU A 93 -3.62 -10.86 -5.48
N GLU A 94 -4.73 -11.52 -5.76
CA GLU A 94 -5.99 -11.27 -5.06
C GLU A 94 -5.83 -11.62 -3.59
N LEU A 95 -6.18 -10.67 -2.72
CA LEU A 95 -6.32 -10.91 -1.28
C LEU A 95 -7.77 -11.30 -0.96
N PRO A 96 -7.98 -12.15 0.08
CA PRO A 96 -9.32 -12.41 0.57
C PRO A 96 -10.01 -11.09 0.95
N HIS A 97 -11.28 -10.94 0.55
CA HIS A 97 -12.07 -9.78 0.94
C HIS A 97 -12.40 -9.80 2.43
N ALA A 98 -12.65 -8.63 3.03
CA ALA A 98 -13.05 -8.52 4.43
C ALA A 98 -14.33 -9.32 4.76
N THR A 99 -15.18 -9.58 3.77
CA THR A 99 -16.41 -10.36 3.89
C THR A 99 -16.21 -11.86 3.67
N HIS A 100 -15.00 -12.31 3.31
CA HIS A 100 -14.68 -13.72 3.13
C HIS A 100 -14.89 -14.47 4.47
N PRO A 101 -15.49 -15.67 4.50
CA PRO A 101 -15.77 -16.39 5.76
C PRO A 101 -14.54 -16.59 6.65
N ASP A 102 -13.37 -16.78 6.03
CA ASP A 102 -12.11 -16.99 6.75
C ASP A 102 -11.51 -15.69 7.34
N VAL A 103 -12.00 -14.52 6.95
CA VAL A 103 -11.55 -13.19 7.40
C VAL A 103 -12.64 -12.46 8.20
N SER A 104 -13.90 -12.82 7.97
CA SER A 104 -15.07 -12.23 8.61
C SER A 104 -14.98 -12.37 10.13
N GLY A 105 -15.16 -11.25 10.83
CA GLY A 105 -14.95 -11.17 12.28
C GLY A 105 -13.57 -10.65 12.70
N GLY A 106 -12.66 -10.48 11.74
CA GLY A 106 -11.35 -9.85 11.95
C GLY A 106 -10.18 -10.83 11.98
N LEU A 107 -8.99 -10.23 11.96
CA LEU A 107 -7.67 -10.86 12.02
C LEU A 107 -6.90 -10.33 13.25
N PRO A 108 -5.96 -11.12 13.80
CA PRO A 108 -5.66 -12.51 13.45
C PRO A 108 -6.76 -13.48 13.90
N ASN A 109 -6.78 -14.69 13.33
CA ASN A 109 -7.68 -15.79 13.72
C ASN A 109 -7.00 -17.16 13.56
N TRP A 110 -7.77 -18.26 13.66
CA TRP A 110 -7.23 -19.62 13.62
C TRP A 110 -6.67 -20.04 12.25
N LEU A 111 -7.09 -19.39 11.16
CA LEU A 111 -6.58 -19.59 9.80
C LEU A 111 -5.45 -18.61 9.45
N TRP A 112 -5.51 -17.38 9.97
CA TRP A 112 -4.67 -16.27 9.54
C TRP A 112 -3.91 -15.67 10.73
N PRO A 113 -2.56 -15.70 10.72
CA PRO A 113 -1.76 -15.31 11.88
C PRO A 113 -1.60 -13.80 12.08
N SER A 114 -2.02 -12.99 11.09
CA SER A 114 -2.02 -11.52 11.11
C SER A 114 -3.09 -10.99 10.17
#